data_AF-A0A959TIN5-F1
#
_entry.id   AF-A0A959TIN5-F1
#
_cell.length_a   1.000
_cell.length_b   1.000
_cell.length_c   1.000
_cell.angle_alpha   90.00
_cell.angle_beta   90.00
_cell.angle_gamma   90.00
#
_symmetry.space_group_name_H-M   'P 1'
#
loop_
_entity.id
_entity.type
_entity.pdbx_description
1 polymer ?
#
loop_
_entity_poly.entity_id
_entity_poly.type
_entity_poly.pdbx_seq_one_letter_code
_entity_poly.pdbx_strand_id
1 'polypeptide(L)'
;MPALAQEAGDAAAQAAAAADAGGHQIIKQRFIEGGPAFMALVLICLILGLAICVERIIYLNMASTNTNKLLSSVEDALKSGGSDAAKEVCRNTRGPVAGIFYQGLDRAHEGVEIVE
;
A
#
# COMPACT_ATOMS: atom_id res chain seq x y z
N MET A 1 -57.17 4.96 6.65
CA MET A 1 -56.61 4.26 5.47
C MET A 1 -55.93 5.17 4.41
N PRO A 2 -55.70 6.50 4.55
CA PRO A 2 -54.97 7.27 3.53
C PRO A 2 -53.42 7.21 3.65
N ALA A 3 -52.87 6.74 4.78
CA ALA A 3 -51.42 6.72 5.02
C ALA A 3 -50.64 5.75 4.11
N LEU A 4 -51.24 4.60 3.77
CA LEU A 4 -50.63 3.57 2.91
C LEU A 4 -50.50 4.00 1.44
N ALA A 5 -51.35 4.94 0.99
CA ALA A 5 -51.28 5.47 -0.37
C ALA A 5 -50.12 6.47 -0.54
N GLN A 6 -49.66 7.09 0.55
CA GLN A 6 -48.61 8.10 0.51
C GLN A 6 -47.20 7.46 0.50
N GLU A 7 -46.98 6.36 1.21
CA GLU A 7 -45.72 5.59 1.16
C GLU A 7 -45.46 4.95 -0.22
N ALA A 8 -46.52 4.45 -0.89
CA ALA A 8 -46.41 3.90 -2.24
C ALA A 8 -46.11 4.98 -3.30
N GLY A 9 -46.62 6.20 -3.10
CA GLY A 9 -46.36 7.35 -3.97
C GLY A 9 -44.91 7.84 -3.89
N ASP A 10 -44.36 7.91 -2.68
CA ASP A 10 -42.97 8.32 -2.44
C ASP A 10 -41.95 7.29 -2.95
N ALA A 11 -42.22 6.00 -2.74
CA ALA A 11 -41.38 4.91 -3.27
C ALA A 11 -41.37 4.86 -4.81
N ALA A 12 -42.51 5.11 -5.45
CA ALA A 12 -42.60 5.16 -6.92
C ALA A 12 -41.92 6.40 -7.51
N ALA A 13 -41.99 7.55 -6.83
CA ALA A 13 -41.30 8.77 -7.23
C ALA A 13 -39.77 8.66 -7.09
N GLN A 14 -39.29 8.02 -6.02
CA GLN A 14 -37.87 7.78 -5.78
C GLN A 14 -37.28 6.72 -6.73
N ALA A 15 -38.05 5.71 -7.11
CA ALA A 15 -37.66 4.73 -8.13
C ALA A 15 -37.53 5.37 -9.53
N ALA A 16 -38.40 6.32 -9.87
CA ALA A 16 -38.33 7.06 -11.13
C ALA A 16 -37.14 8.05 -11.18
N ALA A 17 -36.82 8.71 -10.08
CA ALA A 17 -35.67 9.61 -9.98
C ALA A 17 -34.32 8.85 -9.98
N ALA A 18 -34.30 7.60 -9.48
CA ALA A 18 -33.12 6.74 -9.51
C ALA A 18 -32.81 6.15 -10.90
N ALA A 19 -33.81 6.08 -11.79
CA ALA A 19 -33.67 5.46 -13.11
C ALA A 19 -32.93 6.33 -14.15
N ASP A 20 -32.86 7.65 -13.94
CA ASP A 20 -32.13 8.62 -14.80
C ASP A 20 -30.89 9.22 -14.11
N ALA A 21 -30.66 8.82 -12.87
CA ALA A 21 -29.62 9.35 -12.00
C ALA A 21 -28.27 8.67 -12.29
N GLY A 22 -27.35 9.37 -12.95
CA GLY A 22 -25.97 8.92 -13.10
C GLY A 22 -25.39 8.50 -11.74
N GLY A 23 -24.44 7.55 -11.72
CA GLY A 23 -24.00 6.86 -10.49
C GLY A 23 -23.65 7.75 -9.27
N HIS A 24 -23.35 9.02 -9.49
CA HIS A 24 -23.19 10.03 -8.44
C HIS A 24 -24.47 10.34 -7.64
N GLN A 25 -25.64 10.40 -8.28
CA GLN A 25 -26.93 10.65 -7.62
C GLN A 25 -27.40 9.44 -6.79
N ILE A 26 -27.13 8.22 -7.26
CA ILE A 26 -27.40 6.99 -6.50
C ILE A 26 -26.58 6.97 -5.20
N ILE A 27 -25.30 7.34 -5.24
CA ILE A 27 -24.46 7.41 -4.05
C ILE A 27 -24.99 8.47 -3.07
N LYS A 28 -25.41 9.64 -3.55
CA LYS A 28 -26.04 10.67 -2.72
C LYS A 28 -27.32 10.18 -2.06
N GLN A 29 -28.19 9.49 -2.79
CA GLN A 29 -29.41 8.91 -2.25
C GLN A 29 -29.09 7.96 -1.07
N ARG A 30 -28.12 7.06 -1.26
CA ARG A 30 -27.69 6.10 -0.22
C ARG A 30 -27.03 6.75 0.99
N PHE A 31 -26.37 7.89 0.80
CA PHE A 31 -25.79 8.65 1.91
C PHE A 31 -26.86 9.41 2.71
N ILE A 32 -27.92 9.90 2.06
CA ILE A 32 -29.03 10.62 2.72
C ILE A 32 -29.98 9.64 3.44
N GLU A 33 -30.28 8.50 2.84
CA GLU A 33 -31.07 7.43 3.48
C GLU A 33 -30.29 6.65 4.54
N GLY A 34 -28.96 6.61 4.41
CA GLY A 34 -28.06 5.92 5.33
C GLY A 34 -28.06 6.59 6.70
N GLY A 35 -28.81 6.02 7.65
CA GLY A 35 -28.84 6.49 9.02
C GLY A 35 -27.48 6.39 9.74
N PRO A 36 -27.37 6.89 10.99
CA PRO A 36 -26.11 6.99 11.74
C PRO A 36 -25.30 5.68 11.80
N ALA A 37 -25.97 4.53 11.86
CA ALA A 37 -25.33 3.22 11.89
C ALA A 37 -24.60 2.86 10.57
N PHE A 38 -25.18 3.20 9.41
CA PHE A 38 -24.55 2.94 8.11
C PHE A 38 -23.35 3.86 7.89
N MET A 39 -23.48 5.15 8.23
CA MET A 39 -22.36 6.10 8.14
C MET A 39 -21.21 5.75 9.09
N ALA A 40 -21.49 5.24 10.29
CA ALA A 40 -20.46 4.85 11.25
C ALA A 40 -19.52 3.76 10.69
N LEU A 41 -20.05 2.79 9.95
CA LEU A 41 -19.24 1.73 9.33
C LEU A 41 -18.30 2.29 8.25
N VAL A 42 -18.79 3.20 7.40
CA VAL A 42 -17.97 3.90 6.40
C VAL A 42 -16.87 4.71 7.07
N LEU A 43 -17.19 5.40 8.17
CA LEU A 43 -16.25 6.22 8.93
C LEU A 43 -15.16 5.35 9.57
N ILE A 44 -15.53 4.22 10.19
CA ILE A 44 -14.58 3.25 10.74
C ILE A 44 -13.67 2.69 9.65
N CYS A 45 -14.23 2.30 8.50
CA CYS A 45 -13.47 1.82 7.34
C CYS A 45 -12.47 2.89 6.85
N LEU A 46 -12.88 4.15 6.80
CA LEU A 46 -12.02 5.26 6.40
C LEU A 46 -10.86 5.44 7.40
N ILE A 47 -11.12 5.41 8.70
CA ILE A 47 -10.08 5.56 9.73
C ILE A 47 -9.08 4.40 9.67
N LEU A 48 -9.56 3.15 9.67
CA LEU A 48 -8.70 1.96 9.63
C LEU A 48 -7.93 1.86 8.31
N GLY A 49 -8.58 2.17 7.19
CA GLY A 49 -7.94 2.19 5.88
C GLY A 49 -6.84 3.25 5.79
N LEU A 50 -7.10 4.47 6.28
CA LEU A 50 -6.10 5.53 6.33
C LEU A 50 -4.93 5.15 7.24
N ALA A 51 -5.20 4.53 8.40
CA ALA A 51 -4.18 4.09 9.34
C ALA A 51 -3.21 3.06 8.70
N ILE A 52 -3.72 2.04 8.01
CA ILE A 52 -2.91 1.04 7.29
C ILE A 52 -2.12 1.70 6.16
N CYS A 53 -2.73 2.63 5.42
CA CYS A 53 -2.03 3.37 4.37
C CYS A 53 -0.84 4.15 4.93
N VAL A 54 -1.02 4.87 6.05
CA VAL A 54 0.06 5.65 6.68
C VAL A 54 1.16 4.74 7.23
N GLU A 55 0.81 3.64 7.90
CA GLU A 55 1.77 2.62 8.36
C GLU A 55 2.63 2.12 7.19
N ARG A 56 1.97 1.74 6.08
CA ARG A 56 2.66 1.18 4.93
C ARG A 56 3.55 2.20 4.23
N ILE A 57 3.16 3.47 4.18
CA ILE A 57 3.99 4.56 3.63
C ILE A 57 5.26 4.75 4.45
N ILE A 58 5.15 4.83 5.78
CA ILE A 58 6.33 4.98 6.66
C ILE A 58 7.23 3.73 6.55
N TYR A 59 6.64 2.53 6.51
CA TYR A 59 7.38 1.29 6.34
C TYR A 59 8.17 1.25 5.01
N LEU A 60 7.51 1.59 3.90
CA LEU A 60 8.14 1.69 2.57
C LEU A 60 9.22 2.76 2.54
N ASN A 61 8.99 3.92 3.15
CA ASN A 61 9.97 4.99 3.22
C ASN A 61 11.21 4.57 4.04
N MET A 62 11.01 3.88 5.17
CA MET A 62 12.09 3.32 5.98
C MET A 62 12.81 2.15 5.29
N ALA A 63 12.14 1.40 4.43
CA ALA A 63 12.74 0.33 3.63
C ALA A 63 13.48 0.85 2.38
N SER A 64 13.29 2.13 2.02
CA SER A 64 13.93 2.75 0.88
C SER A 64 15.38 3.09 1.21
N THR A 65 16.31 2.39 0.57
CA THR A 65 17.74 2.69 0.59
C THR A 65 18.10 3.52 -0.63
N ASN A 66 19.01 4.48 -0.47
CA ASN A 66 19.60 5.17 -1.62
C ASN A 66 20.61 4.25 -2.33
N THR A 67 20.16 3.54 -3.37
CA THR A 67 20.95 2.53 -4.07
C THR A 67 22.26 3.07 -4.66
N ASN A 68 22.26 4.30 -5.18
CA ASN A 68 23.48 4.91 -5.72
C ASN A 68 24.57 5.06 -4.65
N LYS A 69 24.18 5.52 -3.45
CA LYS A 69 25.11 5.65 -2.32
C LYS A 69 25.61 4.30 -1.82
N LEU A 70 24.72 3.30 -1.79
CA LEU A 70 25.10 1.93 -1.44
C LEU A 70 26.14 1.38 -2.42
N LEU A 71 25.91 1.52 -3.73
CA LEU A 71 26.83 1.04 -4.76
C LEU A 71 28.22 1.68 -4.65
N SER A 72 28.29 3.01 -4.45
CA SER A 72 29.58 3.69 -4.27
C SER A 72 30.32 3.17 -3.03
N SER A 73 29.62 3.01 -1.90
CA SER A 73 30.24 2.51 -0.67
C SER A 73 30.69 1.06 -0.78
N VAL A 74 29.98 0.21 -1.53
CA VAL A 74 30.38 -1.17 -1.79
C VAL A 74 31.60 -1.22 -2.71
N GLU A 75 31.66 -0.39 -3.75
CA GLU A 75 32.80 -0.32 -4.67
C GLU A 75 34.08 0.13 -3.95
N ASP A 76 33.98 1.15 -3.09
CA ASP A 76 35.11 1.63 -2.29
C ASP A 76 35.60 0.56 -1.29
N ALA A 77 34.67 -0.16 -0.65
CA ALA A 77 34.99 -1.25 0.25
C ALA A 77 35.66 -2.43 -0.48
N LEU A 78 35.20 -2.78 -1.69
CA LEU A 78 35.82 -3.80 -2.53
C LEU A 78 37.27 -3.43 -2.90
N LYS A 79 37.54 -2.17 -3.25
CA LYS A 79 38.89 -1.70 -3.61
C LYS A 79 39.87 -1.66 -2.44
N SER A 80 39.37 -1.38 -1.24
CA SER A 80 40.21 -1.15 -0.05
C SER A 80 40.40 -2.39 0.83
N GLY A 81 39.40 -3.28 0.92
CA GLY A 81 39.38 -4.41 1.84
C GLY A 81 38.75 -5.69 1.27
N GLY A 82 38.49 -5.74 -0.03
CA GLY A 82 37.98 -6.94 -0.71
C GLY A 82 36.54 -7.28 -0.34
N SER A 83 36.17 -8.55 -0.57
CA SER A 83 34.80 -9.04 -0.41
C SER A 83 34.29 -8.99 1.03
N ASP A 84 35.15 -9.20 2.03
CA ASP A 84 34.74 -9.16 3.44
C ASP A 84 34.35 -7.75 3.90
N ALA A 85 35.11 -6.72 3.50
CA ALA A 85 34.76 -5.33 3.78
C ALA A 85 33.44 -4.92 3.08
N ALA A 86 33.25 -5.37 1.84
CA ALA A 86 32.02 -5.12 1.09
C ALA A 86 30.79 -5.81 1.71
N LYS A 87 30.94 -7.02 2.24
CA LYS A 87 29.90 -7.71 3.01
C LYS A 87 29.51 -6.94 4.26
N GLU A 88 30.44 -6.32 4.95
CA GLU A 88 30.15 -5.52 6.14
C GLU A 88 29.33 -4.25 5.83
N VAL A 89 29.63 -3.56 4.72
CA VAL A 89 28.81 -2.43 4.24
C VAL A 89 27.39 -2.89 3.90
N CYS A 90 27.24 -4.04 3.23
CA CYS A 90 25.93 -4.59 2.88
C CYS A 90 25.15 -5.02 4.14
N ARG A 91 25.81 -5.59 5.15
CA ARG A 91 25.18 -6.05 6.40
C ARG A 91 24.67 -4.89 7.25
N ASN A 92 25.37 -3.76 7.23
CA ASN A 92 24.98 -2.55 7.95
C ASN A 92 23.94 -1.68 7.20
N THR A 93 23.63 -2.03 5.95
CA THR A 93 22.64 -1.31 5.15
C THR A 93 21.30 -2.03 5.16
N ARG A 94 20.26 -1.36 5.68
CA ARG A 94 18.88 -1.87 5.63
C ARG A 94 18.30 -1.64 4.24
N GLY A 95 17.87 -2.71 3.59
CA GLY A 95 17.11 -2.68 2.35
C GLY A 95 17.24 -3.98 1.57
N PRO A 96 16.28 -4.26 0.68
CA PRO A 96 16.30 -5.48 -0.13
C PRO A 96 17.55 -5.56 -1.00
N VAL A 97 17.99 -4.45 -1.60
CA VAL A 97 19.15 -4.41 -2.50
C VAL A 97 20.43 -4.80 -1.75
N ALA A 98 20.67 -4.25 -0.57
CA ALA A 98 21.84 -4.59 0.26
C ALA A 98 21.84 -6.08 0.65
N GLY A 99 20.66 -6.64 0.95
CA GLY A 99 20.51 -8.06 1.23
C GLY A 99 20.93 -8.95 0.04
N ILE A 100 20.52 -8.60 -1.18
CA ILE A 100 20.94 -9.34 -2.39
C ILE A 100 22.44 -9.22 -2.62
N PHE A 101 23.02 -8.02 -2.48
CA PHE A 101 24.47 -7.82 -2.61
C PHE A 101 25.26 -8.63 -1.59
N TYR A 102 24.82 -8.65 -0.33
CA TYR A 102 25.44 -9.48 0.70
C TYR A 102 25.43 -10.96 0.31
N GLN A 103 24.27 -11.50 -0.09
CA GLN A 103 24.14 -12.90 -0.46
C GLN A 103 24.99 -13.27 -1.69
N GLY A 104 25.07 -12.37 -2.67
CA GLY A 104 25.93 -12.54 -3.85
C GLY A 104 27.42 -12.49 -3.51
N LEU A 105 27.84 -11.55 -2.65
CA LEU A 105 29.22 -11.44 -2.18
C LEU A 105 29.63 -12.63 -1.30
N ASP A 106 28.71 -13.15 -0.50
CA ASP A 106 28.96 -14.31 0.37
C ASP A 106 29.21 -15.58 -0.45
N ARG A 107 28.41 -15.79 -1.50
CA ARG A 107 28.58 -16.91 -2.46
C ARG A 107 29.55 -16.64 -3.61
N ALA A 108 30.18 -15.48 -3.70
CA ALA A 108 31.03 -15.13 -4.85
C ALA A 108 32.21 -16.11 -5.08
N HIS A 109 32.58 -16.89 -4.07
CA HIS A 109 33.64 -17.88 -4.11
C HIS A 109 33.20 -19.26 -4.64
N GLU A 110 31.91 -19.52 -4.72
CA GLU A 110 31.33 -20.82 -5.12
C GLU A 110 31.43 -21.10 -6.63
N GLY A 111 31.90 -20.12 -7.42
CA GLY A 111 32.12 -20.28 -8.86
C GLY A 111 30.82 -20.33 -9.68
N VAL A 112 30.95 -20.20 -11.01
CA VAL A 112 29.78 -20.14 -11.92
C VAL A 112 29.07 -21.51 -12.04
N GLU A 113 29.77 -22.59 -11.68
CA GLU A 113 29.29 -23.98 -11.75
C GLU A 113 28.10 -24.29 -10.82
N ILE A 114 27.86 -23.45 -9.79
CA ILE A 114 26.72 -23.61 -8.86
C ILE A 114 25.41 -23.01 -9.43
N VAL A 115 25.48 -22.33 -10.58
CA VAL A 115 24.34 -21.64 -11.22
C VAL A 115 23.71 -22.46 -12.36
N GLU A 116 24.21 -23.67 -12.65
CA GLU A 116 23.58 -24.63 -13.59
C GLU A 116 22.54 -25.54 -12.93
#